data_AF-A0A225WIV5-F1
#
_entry.id   AF-A0A225WIV5-F1
#
_cell.length_a   1.000
_cell.length_b   1.000
_cell.length_c   1.000
_cell.angle_alpha   90.00
_cell.angle_beta   90.00
_cell.angle_gamma   90.00
#
_symmetry.space_group_name_H-M   'P 1'
#
loop_
_entity.id
_entity.type
_entity.pdbx_description
1 polymer ?
#
loop_
_entity_poly.entity_id
_entity_poly.type
_entity_poly.pdbx_seq_one_letter_code
_entity_poly.pdbx_strand_id
1 'polypeptide(L)' 'MVPEEARPSTRLINHDPGLDSYNGGVYVLLAFEMFCGSEPLGNLSKTTLQYLRYRYLCMCLKE' A
#
# COMPACT_ATOMS: atom_id res chain seq x y z
N MET A 1 -26.59 6.07 -4.23
CA MET A 1 -25.99 6.55 -2.97
C MET A 1 -24.92 5.55 -2.58
N VAL A 2 -23.65 5.97 -2.52
CA VAL A 2 -22.54 5.12 -2.05
C VAL A 2 -22.62 5.06 -0.51
N PRO A 3 -22.39 3.90 0.14
CA PRO A 3 -22.44 3.77 1.60
C PRO A 3 -21.46 4.74 2.28
N GLU A 4 -21.89 5.33 3.40
CA GLU A 4 -21.11 6.32 4.18
C GLU A 4 -19.76 5.76 4.69
N GLU A 5 -19.68 4.44 4.82
CA GLU A 5 -18.49 3.64 5.17
C GLU A 5 -17.38 3.69 4.10
N ALA A 6 -17.70 4.09 2.87
CA ALA A 6 -16.75 4.20 1.77
C ALA A 6 -16.12 5.61 1.65
N ARG A 7 -16.33 6.48 2.64
CA ARG A 7 -15.62 7.76 2.71
C ARG A 7 -14.14 7.49 2.98
N PRO A 8 -13.22 7.89 2.09
CA PRO A 8 -11.79 7.85 2.40
C PRO A 8 -11.58 8.67 3.67
N SER A 9 -11.15 8.01 4.73
CA SER A 9 -10.82 8.65 5.99
C SER A 9 -9.89 9.83 5.71
N THR A 10 -10.24 11.00 6.22
CA THR A 10 -9.60 12.31 6.05
C THR A 10 -8.15 12.38 6.57
N ARG A 11 -7.47 11.24 6.75
CA ARG A 11 -6.08 11.10 7.21
C ARG A 11 -5.08 10.82 6.08
N LEU A 12 -5.46 11.07 4.83
CA LEU A 12 -4.52 11.17 3.70
C LEU A 12 -4.04 12.63 3.48
N ILE A 13 -4.05 13.44 4.54
CA ILE A 13 -3.60 14.83 4.48
C ILE A 13 -2.11 14.87 4.83
N ASN A 14 -1.32 15.28 3.82
CA ASN A 14 0.13 15.56 3.80
C ASN A 14 1.05 14.40 3.33
N HIS A 15 0.89 13.99 2.07
CA HIS A 15 2.05 13.58 1.28
C HIS A 15 1.96 14.22 -0.09
N ASP A 16 3.02 14.93 -0.49
CA ASP A 16 3.11 15.76 -1.69
C ASP A 16 2.59 15.07 -2.98
N PRO A 17 2.15 15.86 -3.99
CA PRO A 17 1.48 15.36 -5.21
C PRO A 17 2.38 14.50 -6.12
N GLY A 18 3.66 14.42 -5.81
CA GLY A 18 4.53 13.36 -6.29
C GLY A 18 4.36 12.12 -5.41
N LEU A 19 3.16 11.50 -5.48
CA LEU A 19 2.97 10.11 -5.08
C LEU A 19 4.13 9.35 -5.68
N ASP A 20 5.08 8.92 -4.84
CA ASP A 20 6.35 8.32 -5.22
C ASP A 20 6.06 7.25 -6.29
N SER A 21 6.19 7.63 -7.58
CA SER A 21 5.58 6.89 -8.69
C SER A 21 6.18 5.49 -8.78
N TYR A 22 7.42 5.39 -8.29
CA TYR A 22 8.18 4.18 -8.09
C TYR A 22 7.55 3.21 -7.06
N ASN A 23 6.90 3.70 -6.01
CA ASN A 23 6.27 2.89 -4.97
C ASN A 23 4.77 2.59 -5.22
N GLY A 24 4.16 3.18 -6.25
CA GLY A 24 2.73 2.99 -6.56
C GLY A 24 2.32 1.52 -6.69
N GLY A 25 3.15 0.69 -7.34
CA GLY A 25 2.90 -0.75 -7.46
C GLY A 25 2.88 -1.49 -6.12
N VAL A 26 3.71 -1.08 -5.17
CA VAL A 26 3.75 -1.67 -3.81
C VAL A 26 2.46 -1.39 -3.07
N TYR A 27 1.95 -0.15 -3.16
CA TYR A 27 0.67 0.21 -2.54
C TYR A 27 -0.51 -0.58 -3.11
N VAL A 28 -0.50 -0.87 -4.42
CA VAL A 28 -1.52 -1.73 -5.04
C VAL A 28 -1.46 -3.16 -4.48
N LEU A 29 -0.27 -3.75 -4.37
CA LEU A 29 -0.10 -5.09 -3.79
C LEU A 29 -0.54 -5.14 -2.33
N LEU A 30 -0.20 -4.11 -1.55
CA LEU A 30 -0.67 -3.99 -0.17
C LEU A 30 -2.19 -3.84 -0.06
N ALA A 31 -2.82 -3.11 -0.98
CA ALA A 31 -4.28 -3.01 -1.04
C ALA A 31 -4.94 -4.37 -1.28
N PHE A 32 -4.35 -5.21 -2.14
CA PHE A 32 -4.82 -6.58 -2.33
C PHE A 32 -4.60 -7.45 -1.09
N GLU A 33 -3.46 -7.33 -0.40
CA GLU A 33 -3.24 -8.04 0.87
C GLU A 33 -4.32 -7.69 1.89
N MET A 34 -4.64 -6.39 2.06
CA MET A 34 -5.71 -5.94 2.97
C MET A 34 -7.08 -6.46 2.53
N PHE A 35 -7.37 -6.46 1.22
CA PHE A 35 -8.62 -7.01 0.68
C PHE A 35 -8.75 -8.53 0.95
N CYS A 36 -7.63 -9.26 0.95
CA CYS A 36 -7.57 -10.67 1.30
C CYS A 36 -7.58 -10.92 2.83
N GLY A 37 -7.78 -9.89 3.66
CA GLY A 37 -7.88 -10.00 5.12
C GLY A 37 -6.58 -9.80 5.89
N SER A 38 -5.51 -9.31 5.25
CA SER A 38 -4.30 -8.88 5.97
C SER A 38 -4.58 -7.64 6.81
N GLU A 39 -3.86 -7.49 7.92
CA GLU A 39 -4.00 -6.31 8.77
C GLU A 39 -3.56 -5.03 8.04
N PRO A 40 -4.25 -3.90 8.28
CA PRO A 40 -3.82 -2.62 7.72
C PRO A 40 -2.42 -2.27 8.22
N LEU A 41 -1.49 -2.08 7.29
CA LEU A 41 -0.20 -1.52 7.65
C LEU A 41 -0.41 -0.06 8.05
N GLY A 42 0.10 0.30 9.22
CA GLY A 42 0.13 1.69 9.69
C GLY A 42 1.07 2.56 8.84
N ASN A 43 1.73 3.52 9.48
CA ASN A 43 2.63 4.40 8.75
C ASN A 43 3.84 3.64 8.19
N LEU A 44 4.00 3.61 6.87
CA LEU A 44 5.07 2.88 6.19
C LEU A 44 6.32 3.75 6.06
N SER A 45 7.41 3.30 6.69
CA SER A 45 8.71 3.93 6.49
C SER A 45 9.26 3.64 5.08
N LYS A 46 10.14 4.50 4.57
CA LYS A 46 10.84 4.24 3.29
C LYS A 46 11.54 2.88 3.29
N THR A 47 12.19 2.51 4.40
CA THR A 47 12.86 1.22 4.59
C THR A 47 11.88 0.04 4.47
N THR A 48 10.71 0.16 5.08
CA THR A 48 9.63 -0.84 4.97
C THR A 48 9.20 -1.01 3.52
N LEU A 49 9.03 0.09 2.77
CA LEU A 49 8.70 0.02 1.35
C LEU A 49 9.79 -0.67 0.51
N GLN A 50 11.08 -0.48 0.83
CA GLN A 50 12.15 -1.20 0.13
C GLN A 50 12.11 -2.69 0.42
N TYR A 51 11.89 -3.06 1.68
CA TYR A 51 11.75 -4.45 2.09
C TYR A 51 10.57 -5.14 1.39
N LEU A 52 9.41 -4.48 1.35
CA LEU A 52 8.22 -5.01 0.67
C LEU A 52 8.45 -5.24 -0.82
N ARG A 53 9.13 -4.30 -1.51
CA ARG A 53 9.53 -4.51 -2.91
C ARG A 53 10.37 -5.76 -3.09
N TYR A 54 11.38 -5.93 -2.26
CA TYR A 54 12.24 -7.12 -2.31
C TYR A 54 11.44 -8.40 -2.02
N ARG A 55 10.55 -8.37 -1.01
CA ARG A 55 9.66 -9.49 -0.69
C ARG A 55 8.78 -9.89 -1.88
N TYR A 56 8.13 -8.93 -2.53
CA TYR A 56 7.30 -9.20 -3.71
C TYR A 56 8.11 -9.70 -4.90
N LEU A 57 9.30 -9.13 -5.15
CA LEU A 57 10.21 -9.66 -6.17
C LEU A 57 10.57 -11.12 -5.91
N CYS A 58 10.92 -11.46 -4.66
CA CYS A 58 11.21 -12.84 -4.28
C CYS A 58 10.01 -13.77 -4.42
N MET A 59 8.78 -13.28 -4.23
CA MET A 59 7.57 -14.09 -4.50
C MET A 59 7.42 -14.38 -6.00
N CYS A 60 7.68 -13.40 -6.86
CA CYS A 60 7.63 -13.60 -8.31
C CYS A 60 8.71 -14.55 -8.84
N LEU A 61 9.85 -14.65 -8.15
CA LEU A 61 10.99 -15.49 -8.54
C LEU A 61 10.95 -16.90 -7.92
N LYS A 62 10.06 -17.14 -6.94
CA LYS A 62 9.84 -18.46 -6.37
C LYS A 62 8.83 -19.19 -7.25
N GLU A 63 9.33 -20.09 -8.10
CA GLU A 63 8.52 -21.09 -8.82
C GLU A 63 7.92 -22.12 -7.86
#